data_AF-A0A7C5LYQ0-F1
#
_entry.id   AF-A0A7C5LYQ0-F1
#
_cell.length_a   1.000
_cell.length_b   1.000
_cell.length_c   1.000
_cell.angle_alpha   90.00
_cell.angle_beta   90.00
_cell.angle_gamma   90.00
#
_symmetry.space_group_name_H-M   'P 1'
#
loop_
_entity.id
_entity.type
_entity.pdbx_description
1 polymer ?
#
loop_
_entity_poly.entity_id
_entity_poly.type
_entity_poly.pdbx_seq_one_letter_code
_entity_poly.pdbx_strand_id
1 'polypeptide(L)'
;MRHRKRGRHLGRTSSHRKAMLRNMASSLFLTEREVDEFDLNPPKVPGRIVTTVAKAKEVRPLVEKCITIARKSLAHEEAAEQFATDAERGTA
;
A
#
# COMPACT_ATOMS: atom_id res chain seq x y z
N MET A 1 -6.31 24.46 -22.81
CA MET A 1 -5.82 23.17 -22.25
C MET A 1 -4.57 23.42 -21.43
N ARG A 2 -4.41 22.80 -20.25
CA ARG A 2 -3.13 22.88 -19.53
C ARG A 2 -2.17 21.83 -20.13
N HIS A 3 -1.20 22.29 -20.92
CA HIS A 3 -0.19 21.42 -21.52
C HIS A 3 0.63 20.70 -20.43
N ARG A 4 0.98 19.43 -20.70
CA ARG A 4 1.82 18.58 -19.83
C ARG A 4 1.29 18.39 -18.40
N LYS A 5 -0.02 18.59 -18.16
CA LYS A 5 -0.62 18.34 -16.85
C LYS A 5 -0.72 16.84 -16.59
N ARG A 6 0.11 16.34 -15.66
CA ARG A 6 0.02 14.96 -15.15
C ARG A 6 -0.96 14.87 -13.99
N GLY A 7 -1.77 13.81 -14.01
CA GLY A 7 -2.67 13.43 -12.91
C GLY A 7 -3.99 14.21 -12.89
N ARG A 8 -4.97 13.63 -12.18
CA ARG A 8 -6.34 14.15 -12.08
C ARG A 8 -6.61 14.82 -10.74
N HIS A 9 -7.42 15.87 -10.75
CA HIS A 9 -7.81 16.58 -9.52
C HIS A 9 -8.84 15.80 -8.68
N LEU A 10 -9.65 14.96 -9.33
CA LEU A 10 -10.72 14.14 -8.71
C LEU A 10 -11.71 14.98 -7.87
N GLY A 11 -11.89 16.25 -8.20
CA GLY A 11 -12.76 17.18 -7.46
C GLY A 11 -12.34 17.43 -6.01
N ARG A 12 -11.07 17.22 -5.64
CA ARG A 12 -10.59 17.32 -4.25
C ARG A 12 -9.34 18.18 -4.12
N THR A 13 -9.21 18.86 -2.98
CA THR A 13 -7.97 19.56 -2.59
C THR A 13 -6.77 18.62 -2.58
N SER A 14 -5.55 19.17 -2.60
CA SER A 14 -4.32 18.39 -2.60
C SER A 14 -4.19 17.46 -1.39
N SER A 15 -4.52 17.95 -0.19
CA SER A 15 -4.48 17.19 1.07
C SER A 15 -5.46 16.01 1.05
N HIS A 16 -6.73 16.27 0.70
CA HIS A 16 -7.74 15.23 0.63
C HIS A 16 -7.42 14.21 -0.46
N ARG A 17 -6.94 14.65 -1.63
CA ARG A 17 -6.51 13.71 -2.69
C ARG A 17 -5.37 12.80 -2.21
N LYS A 18 -4.39 13.34 -1.48
CA LYS A 18 -3.29 12.54 -0.92
C LYS A 18 -3.79 11.51 0.10
N ALA A 19 -4.71 11.91 0.99
CA ALA A 19 -5.32 11.01 1.96
C ALA A 19 -6.12 9.89 1.29
N MET A 20 -6.94 10.24 0.29
CA MET A 20 -7.72 9.26 -0.48
C MET A 20 -6.83 8.23 -1.19
N LEU A 21 -5.77 8.69 -1.88
CA LEU A 21 -4.87 7.78 -2.60
C LEU A 21 -4.11 6.85 -1.64
N ARG A 22 -3.70 7.35 -0.47
CA ARG A 22 -3.08 6.53 0.59
C ARG A 22 -4.05 5.48 1.10
N ASN A 23 -5.27 5.86 1.44
CA ASN A 23 -6.28 4.92 1.93
C ASN A 23 -6.58 3.85 0.89
N MET A 24 -6.74 4.21 -0.39
CA MET A 24 -6.97 3.23 -1.45
C MET A 24 -5.80 2.26 -1.64
N ALA A 25 -4.56 2.73 -1.55
CA ALA A 25 -3.38 1.87 -1.62
C ALA A 25 -3.32 0.92 -0.43
N SER A 26 -3.54 1.42 0.79
CA SER A 26 -3.60 0.58 2.00
C SER A 26 -4.71 -0.46 1.92
N SER A 27 -5.93 -0.06 1.54
CA SER A 27 -7.06 -0.98 1.40
C SER A 27 -6.80 -2.06 0.35
N LEU A 28 -6.08 -1.76 -0.74
CA LEU A 28 -5.70 -2.77 -1.72
C LEU A 28 -4.82 -3.86 -1.08
N PHE A 29 -3.76 -3.48 -0.38
CA PHE A 29 -2.87 -4.46 0.25
C PHE A 29 -3.53 -5.22 1.39
N LEU A 30 -4.38 -4.55 2.18
CA LEU A 30 -5.09 -5.16 3.30
C LEU A 30 -6.12 -6.22 2.87
N THR A 31 -6.48 -6.31 1.60
CA THR A 31 -7.37 -7.38 1.12
C THR A 31 -6.70 -8.76 1.11
N GLU A 32 -5.37 -8.82 1.14
CA GLU A 32 -4.59 -10.06 1.18
C GLU A 32 -4.26 -10.52 2.62
N ARG A 33 -4.74 -9.81 3.64
CA ARG A 33 -4.48 -10.17 5.03
C ARG A 33 -5.23 -11.45 5.41
N GLU A 34 -4.70 -12.16 6.40
CA GLU A 34 -5.40 -13.26 7.05
C GLU A 34 -6.66 -12.74 7.74
N VAL A 35 -7.77 -13.48 7.58
CA VAL A 35 -9.09 -13.09 8.06
C VAL A 35 -9.55 -14.15 9.04
N ASP A 36 -9.73 -13.74 10.28
CA ASP A 36 -10.16 -14.61 11.36
C ASP A 36 -11.70 -14.71 11.36
N GLU A 37 -12.23 -15.73 12.01
CA GLU A 37 -13.68 -15.94 12.18
C GLU A 37 -14.39 -14.77 12.92
N PHE A 38 -13.62 -13.90 13.58
CA PHE A 38 -14.11 -12.72 14.31
C PHE A 38 -13.87 -11.38 13.58
N ASP A 39 -13.38 -11.37 12.33
CA ASP A 39 -13.18 -10.11 11.60
C ASP A 39 -14.54 -9.46 11.25
N LEU A 40 -14.74 -8.23 11.73
CA LEU A 40 -15.96 -7.45 11.52
C LEU A 40 -16.12 -6.93 10.08
N ASN A 41 -15.05 -6.90 9.29
CA ASN A 41 -15.08 -6.40 7.92
C ASN A 41 -14.14 -7.18 6.99
N PRO A 42 -14.50 -8.43 6.65
CA PRO A 42 -13.69 -9.25 5.78
C PRO A 42 -13.72 -8.72 4.33
N PRO A 43 -12.59 -8.77 3.60
CA PRO A 43 -12.57 -8.43 2.19
C PRO A 43 -13.44 -9.41 1.39
N LYS A 44 -14.30 -8.88 0.52
CA LYS A 44 -15.16 -9.71 -0.34
C LYS A 44 -14.36 -10.57 -1.32
N VAL A 45 -13.24 -10.05 -1.82
CA VAL A 45 -12.34 -10.72 -2.77
C VAL A 45 -10.91 -10.33 -2.40
N PRO A 46 -10.02 -11.31 -2.14
CA PRO A 46 -8.60 -11.05 -1.93
C PRO A 46 -7.96 -10.39 -3.16
N GLY A 47 -7.02 -9.47 -2.91
CA GLY A 47 -6.23 -8.81 -3.96
C GLY A 47 -6.98 -7.77 -4.80
N ARG A 48 -8.20 -7.39 -4.44
CA ARG A 48 -9.02 -6.49 -5.25
C ARG A 48 -9.84 -5.50 -4.43
N ILE A 49 -9.87 -4.25 -4.91
CA ILE A 49 -10.83 -3.23 -4.48
C ILE A 49 -11.71 -2.78 -5.64
N VAL A 50 -12.98 -2.47 -5.36
CA VAL A 50 -13.91 -1.90 -6.35
C VAL A 50 -13.85 -0.38 -6.28
N THR A 51 -13.54 0.28 -7.41
CA THR A 51 -13.43 1.75 -7.47
C THR A 51 -13.67 2.26 -8.90
N THR A 52 -13.63 3.58 -9.09
CA THR A 52 -13.79 4.17 -10.42
C THR A 52 -12.50 4.08 -11.24
N VAL A 53 -12.62 3.93 -12.56
CA VAL A 53 -11.48 3.82 -13.49
C VAL A 53 -10.50 5.00 -13.34
N ALA A 54 -11.02 6.21 -13.14
CA ALA A 54 -10.20 7.39 -12.92
C ALA A 54 -9.37 7.27 -11.62
N LYS A 55 -9.97 6.86 -10.50
CA LYS A 55 -9.25 6.68 -9.22
C LYS A 55 -8.21 5.56 -9.32
N ALA A 56 -8.56 4.43 -9.93
CA ALA A 56 -7.65 3.31 -10.13
C ALA A 56 -6.38 3.71 -10.90
N LYS A 57 -6.53 4.47 -12.00
CA LYS A 57 -5.39 4.96 -12.79
C LYS A 57 -4.48 5.92 -12.01
N GLU A 58 -5.01 6.70 -11.07
CA GLU A 58 -4.21 7.62 -10.23
C GLU A 58 -3.54 6.91 -9.05
N VAL A 59 -4.15 5.84 -8.51
CA VAL A 59 -3.59 5.05 -7.40
C VAL A 59 -2.44 4.16 -7.86
N ARG A 60 -2.52 3.61 -9.09
CA ARG A 60 -1.52 2.70 -9.66
C ARG A 60 -0.06 3.12 -9.42
N PRO A 61 0.41 4.33 -9.80
CA PRO A 61 1.82 4.71 -9.61
C PRO A 61 2.26 4.74 -8.13
N LEU A 62 1.35 4.99 -7.19
CA LEU A 62 1.67 4.93 -5.76
C LEU A 62 1.88 3.48 -5.31
N VAL A 63 0.97 2.59 -5.70
CA VAL A 63 1.05 1.14 -5.39
C VAL A 63 2.32 0.52 -5.98
N GLU A 64 2.62 0.78 -7.25
CA GLU A 64 3.84 0.27 -7.92
C GLU A 64 5.11 0.73 -7.19
N LYS A 65 5.12 1.98 -6.71
CA LYS A 65 6.23 2.51 -5.93
C LYS A 65 6.37 1.82 -4.57
N CYS A 66 5.25 1.55 -3.89
CA CYS A 66 5.25 0.79 -2.64
C CYS A 66 5.83 -0.61 -2.83
N ILE A 67 5.38 -1.35 -3.85
CA ILE A 67 5.90 -2.68 -4.19
C ILE A 67 7.40 -2.63 -4.50
N THR A 68 7.83 -1.62 -5.28
CA THR A 68 9.24 -1.44 -5.62
C THR A 68 10.11 -1.21 -4.37
N ILE A 69 9.62 -0.41 -3.42
CA ILE A 69 10.35 -0.15 -2.16
C ILE A 69 10.43 -1.45 -1.34
N ALA A 70 9.32 -2.17 -1.18
CA ALA A 70 9.29 -3.42 -0.45
C ALA A 70 10.24 -4.47 -1.04
N ARG A 71 10.23 -4.66 -2.37
CA ARG A 71 11.16 -5.59 -3.02
C ARG A 71 12.64 -5.24 -2.82
N LYS A 72 12.96 -3.95 -2.72
CA LYS A 72 14.32 -3.49 -2.45
C LYS A 72 14.71 -3.67 -0.98
N SER A 73 13.75 -3.61 -0.05
CA SER A 73 14.04 -3.80 1.38
C SER A 73 14.45 -5.23 1.69
N LEU A 74 13.88 -6.23 1.00
CA LEU A 74 14.20 -7.65 1.21
C LEU A 74 15.71 -7.95 1.20
N ALA A 75 16.45 -7.42 0.22
CA ALA A 75 17.90 -7.64 0.15
C ALA A 75 18.67 -6.98 1.33
N HIS A 76 18.14 -5.88 1.86
CA HIS A 76 18.70 -5.24 3.06
C HIS A 76 18.32 -5.99 4.34
N GLU A 77 17.13 -6.58 4.39
CA GLU A 77 16.67 -7.44 5.48
C GLU A 77 17.52 -8.72 5.55
N GLU A 78 17.71 -9.43 4.44
CA GLU A 78 18.59 -10.61 4.32
C GLU A 78 20.04 -10.29 4.75
N ALA A 79 20.58 -9.15 4.31
CA ALA A 79 21.92 -8.72 4.71
C ALA A 79 22.00 -8.27 6.18
N ALA A 80 20.88 -7.93 6.83
CA ALA A 80 20.84 -7.60 8.25
C ALA A 80 20.76 -8.87 9.11
N GLU A 81 20.14 -9.95 8.61
CA GLU A 81 20.02 -11.23 9.31
C GLU A 81 21.38 -11.82 9.70
N GLN A 82 22.43 -11.62 8.89
CA GLN A 82 23.79 -12.08 9.24
C GLN A 82 24.35 -11.43 10.52
N PHE A 83 23.79 -10.29 10.93
CA PHE A 83 24.15 -9.56 12.15
C PHE A 83 23.07 -9.67 13.23
N ALA A 84 22.06 -10.52 13.03
CA ALA A 84 21.03 -10.73 14.03
C ALA A 84 21.62 -11.43 15.27
N THR A 85 21.09 -11.07 16.44
CA THR A 85 21.46 -11.72 17.70
C THR A 85 20.56 -12.93 17.92
N ASP A 86 21.13 -14.04 18.39
CA ASP A 86 20.37 -15.24 18.80
C ASP A 86 19.58 -15.07 20.09
N ALA A 87 19.79 -13.97 20.81
CA ALA A 87 19.07 -13.66 22.04
C ALA A 87 17.62 -13.30 21.74
N GLU A 88 16.70 -13.82 22.56
CA GLU A 88 15.29 -13.48 22.45
C GLU A 88 15.09 -11.97 22.65
N ARG A 89 14.19 -11.40 21.84
CA ARG A 89 13.91 -9.97 21.89
C ARG A 89 13.34 -9.60 23.28
N GLY A 90 14.14 -8.91 24.09
CA GLY A 90 13.75 -8.45 25.43
C GLY A 90 14.34 -9.24 26.60
N THR A 91 15.25 -10.17 26.35
CA THR A 91 16.07 -10.81 27.40
C THR A 91 17.40 -10.06 27.59
N ALA A 92 17.80 -9.85 28.84
CA ALA A 92 19.08 -9.22 29.22
C ALA A 92 20.24 -10.22 29.14
#